data_AF-A0A924H109-F1
#
_entry.id   AF-A0A924H109-F1
#
_cell.length_a   1.000
_cell.length_b   1.000
_cell.length_c   1.000
_cell.angle_alpha   90.00
_cell.angle_beta   90.00
_cell.angle_gamma   90.00
#
_symmetry.space_group_name_H-M   'P 1'
#
loop_
_entity.id
_entity.type
_entity.pdbx_description
1 polymer ?
#
loop_
_entity_poly.entity_id
_entity_poly.type
_entity_poly.pdbx_seq_one_letter_code
_entity_poly.pdbx_strand_id
1 'polypeptide(L)'
;MQRKRMTRILFEAVPPLWRHILLLWPIVMLPAVVIGGLAQLVAFALGVRAQSFGAAPGDGWASSLQSILFAPLVETLLLFLLIEISRKAGLSRLAIAVLSGVVAGSLHAIVAPLWFFTSAWAFFVYGCAYLAWRPSSIQKALCAAALLHALNNATTVALLLLIA
;
A
#
# COMPACT_ATOMS: atom_id res chain seq x y z
N MET A 1 15.91 -2.95 21.43
CA MET A 1 16.07 -1.57 20.92
C MET A 1 15.40 -1.32 19.56
N GLN A 2 15.43 -2.27 18.60
CA GLN A 2 14.87 -2.09 17.24
C GLN A 2 13.33 -1.89 17.17
N ARG A 3 12.54 -2.52 18.06
CA ARG A 3 11.06 -2.40 18.05
C ARG A 3 10.57 -0.95 18.21
N LYS A 4 11.25 -0.14 19.06
CA LYS A 4 10.96 1.29 19.24
C LYS A 4 11.25 2.11 17.97
N ARG A 5 12.19 1.65 17.12
CA ARG A 5 12.56 2.35 15.88
C ARG A 5 11.53 2.17 14.78
N MET A 6 10.96 0.97 14.63
CA MET A 6 10.00 0.67 13.56
C MET A 6 8.64 1.31 13.81
N THR A 7 8.11 1.24 15.04
CA THR A 7 6.86 1.93 15.41
C THR A 7 6.97 3.44 15.21
N ARG A 8 8.14 4.00 15.54
CA ARG A 8 8.45 5.40 15.29
C ARG A 8 8.40 5.74 13.80
N ILE A 9 9.05 4.95 12.94
CA ILE A 9 9.00 5.16 11.48
C ILE A 9 7.55 5.05 10.97
N LEU A 10 6.72 4.13 11.48
CA LEU A 10 5.35 4.02 10.98
C LEU A 10 4.45 5.19 11.41
N PHE A 11 4.54 5.66 12.66
CA PHE A 11 3.54 6.56 13.24
C PHE A 11 4.02 7.98 13.55
N GLU A 12 5.30 8.29 13.35
CA GLU A 12 5.87 9.63 13.53
C GLU A 12 6.47 10.15 12.23
N ALA A 13 6.24 11.42 11.91
CA ALA A 13 6.87 12.04 10.76
C ALA A 13 8.40 12.04 10.90
N VAL A 14 9.10 11.63 9.84
CA VAL A 14 10.57 11.70 9.74
C VAL A 14 10.96 12.71 8.66
N PRO A 15 11.15 14.01 8.99
CA PRO A 15 11.57 14.99 8.00
C PRO A 15 12.96 14.70 7.43
N PRO A 16 13.21 15.07 6.16
CA PRO A 16 12.25 15.58 5.17
C PRO A 16 11.34 14.48 4.60
N LEU A 17 10.22 14.85 3.96
CA LEU A 17 9.19 13.92 3.45
C LEU A 17 9.77 12.77 2.60
N TRP A 18 10.67 13.09 1.67
CA TRP A 18 11.31 12.10 0.79
C TRP A 18 12.08 11.04 1.58
N ARG A 19 12.74 11.43 2.67
CA ARG A 19 13.48 10.50 3.54
C ARG A 19 12.52 9.54 4.23
N HIS A 20 11.38 10.06 4.68
CA HIS A 20 10.36 9.21 5.29
C HIS A 20 9.83 8.18 4.30
N ILE A 21 9.51 8.61 3.07
CA ILE A 21 9.04 7.73 1.99
C ILE A 21 10.06 6.61 1.71
N LEU A 22 11.35 6.94 1.58
CA LEU A 22 12.40 5.95 1.35
C LEU A 22 12.57 4.95 2.51
N LEU A 23 12.27 5.35 3.75
CA LEU A 23 12.29 4.44 4.89
C LEU A 23 11.06 3.53 4.94
N LEU A 24 9.90 4.05 4.52
CA LEU A 24 8.64 3.30 4.48
C LEU A 24 8.58 2.35 3.28
N TRP A 25 9.18 2.71 2.15
CA TRP A 25 9.16 1.92 0.93
C TRP A 25 9.57 0.46 1.12
N PRO A 26 10.73 0.11 1.72
CA PRO A 26 11.07 -1.29 1.97
C PRO A 26 10.15 -1.97 2.98
N ILE A 27 9.50 -1.22 3.87
CA ILE A 27 8.49 -1.73 4.82
C ILE A 27 7.19 -2.08 4.09
N VAL A 28 6.83 -1.36 3.03
CA VAL A 28 5.72 -1.74 2.14
C VAL A 28 6.12 -2.95 1.29
N MET A 29 7.22 -2.81 0.53
CA MET A 29 7.60 -3.73 -0.54
C MET A 29 8.00 -5.11 -0.04
N LEU A 30 8.95 -5.21 0.90
CA LEU A 30 9.52 -6.51 1.26
C LEU A 30 8.48 -7.44 1.89
N PRO A 31 7.66 -7.01 2.87
CA PRO A 31 6.63 -7.87 3.40
C PRO A 31 5.54 -8.16 2.37
N ALA A 32 5.19 -7.21 1.49
CA ALA A 32 4.22 -7.49 0.42
C ALA A 32 4.71 -8.61 -0.52
N VAL A 33 5.98 -8.61 -0.91
CA VAL A 33 6.59 -9.67 -1.72
C VAL A 33 6.58 -11.01 -0.98
N VAL A 34 6.99 -11.03 0.29
CA VAL A 34 6.98 -12.27 1.10
C VAL A 34 5.57 -12.81 1.29
N ILE A 35 4.63 -11.95 1.67
CA ILE A 35 3.22 -12.28 1.89
C ILE A 35 2.59 -12.80 0.59
N GLY A 36 2.83 -12.11 -0.53
CA GLY A 36 2.35 -12.53 -1.84
C GLY A 36 2.93 -13.88 -2.26
N GLY A 37 4.24 -14.09 -2.10
CA GLY A 37 4.91 -15.35 -2.40
C GLY A 37 4.39 -16.52 -1.56
N LEU A 38 4.18 -16.31 -0.25
CA LEU A 38 3.60 -17.32 0.63
C LEU A 38 2.14 -17.63 0.27
N ALA A 39 1.33 -16.61 -0.02
CA ALA A 39 -0.06 -16.78 -0.43
C ALA A 39 -0.16 -17.58 -1.73
N GLN A 40 0.74 -17.34 -2.69
CA GLN A 40 0.83 -18.11 -3.93
C GLN A 40 1.28 -19.55 -3.70
N LEU A 41 2.26 -19.78 -2.82
CA LEU A 41 2.71 -21.12 -2.46
C LEU A 41 1.58 -21.96 -1.85
N VAL A 42 0.80 -21.35 -0.96
CA VAL A 42 -0.38 -21.99 -0.35
C VAL A 42 -1.45 -22.26 -1.39
N ALA A 43 -1.76 -21.30 -2.27
CA ALA A 43 -2.74 -21.49 -3.34
C ALA A 43 -2.34 -22.65 -4.27
N PHE A 44 -1.06 -22.72 -4.65
CA PHE A 44 -0.50 -23.82 -5.43
C PHE A 44 -0.64 -25.17 -4.71
N ALA A 45 -0.30 -25.24 -3.42
CA ALA A 45 -0.42 -26.45 -2.62
C ALA A 45 -1.89 -26.94 -2.48
N LEU A 46 -2.86 -26.03 -2.56
CA LEU A 46 -4.30 -26.32 -2.51
C LEU A 46 -4.91 -26.58 -3.90
N GLY A 47 -4.11 -26.59 -4.97
CA GLY A 47 -4.60 -26.80 -6.34
C GLY A 47 -5.42 -25.62 -6.90
N VAL A 48 -5.37 -24.46 -6.24
CA VAL A 48 -6.03 -23.24 -6.72
C VAL A 48 -5.15 -22.63 -7.81
N ARG A 49 -5.68 -22.52 -9.04
CA ARG A 49 -5.00 -21.76 -10.09
C ARG A 49 -4.95 -20.29 -9.69
N ALA A 50 -3.77 -19.83 -9.33
CA ALA A 50 -3.52 -18.42 -9.15
C ALA A 50 -3.85 -17.68 -10.45
N GLN A 51 -4.70 -16.65 -10.36
CA GLN A 51 -4.80 -15.68 -11.44
C GLN A 51 -3.45 -14.96 -11.55
N SER A 52 -3.00 -14.72 -12.78
CA SER A 52 -1.73 -14.04 -13.03
C SER A 52 -1.71 -12.67 -12.36
N PHE A 53 -0.64 -12.38 -11.64
CA PHE A 53 -0.32 -11.00 -11.27
C PHE A 53 0.14 -10.29 -12.54
N GLY A 54 -0.68 -9.41 -13.09
CA GLY A 54 -0.28 -8.55 -14.18
C GLY A 54 -1.33 -8.34 -15.26
N ALA A 55 -1.12 -7.24 -15.97
CA ALA A 55 -1.72 -6.89 -17.24
C ALA A 55 -1.84 -8.09 -18.20
N ALA A 56 -2.91 -8.10 -18.99
CA ALA A 56 -3.02 -9.08 -20.06
C ALA A 56 -1.89 -8.84 -21.09
N PRO A 57 -1.40 -9.88 -21.79
CA PRO A 57 -0.46 -9.68 -22.89
C PRO A 57 -1.02 -8.68 -23.90
N GLY A 58 -0.37 -7.52 -24.06
CA GLY A 58 -0.78 -6.44 -24.98
C GLY A 58 -1.13 -5.10 -24.32
N ASP A 59 -1.09 -4.99 -23.00
CA ASP A 59 -1.39 -3.72 -22.32
C ASP A 59 -0.28 -2.68 -22.57
N GLY A 60 -0.60 -1.64 -23.36
CA GLY A 60 0.34 -0.58 -23.75
C GLY A 60 0.74 0.35 -22.60
N TRP A 61 1.65 1.29 -22.86
CA TRP A 61 2.17 2.28 -21.88
C TRP A 61 1.10 3.05 -21.08
N ALA A 62 -0.10 3.21 -21.64
CA ALA A 62 -1.24 3.84 -20.99
C ALA A 62 -1.72 3.06 -19.75
N SER A 63 -1.68 1.72 -19.79
CA SER A 63 -2.02 0.86 -18.65
C SER A 63 -1.03 1.04 -17.49
N SER A 64 0.26 1.12 -17.80
CA SER A 64 1.32 1.34 -16.81
C SER A 64 1.16 2.70 -16.12
N LEU A 65 0.87 3.77 -16.87
CA LEU A 65 0.59 5.08 -16.27
C LEU A 65 -0.66 5.06 -15.40
N GLN A 66 -1.70 4.34 -15.81
CA GLN A 66 -2.90 4.16 -15.01
C GLN A 66 -2.57 3.46 -13.69
N SER A 67 -1.80 2.36 -13.71
CA SER A 67 -1.44 1.60 -12.51
C SER A 67 -0.45 2.34 -11.59
N ILE A 68 0.41 3.20 -12.12
CA ILE A 68 1.45 3.90 -11.34
C ILE A 68 0.95 5.24 -10.79
N LEU A 69 0.14 5.98 -11.55
CA LEU A 69 -0.23 7.35 -11.20
C LEU A 69 -1.73 7.52 -10.94
N PHE A 70 -2.57 7.14 -11.90
CA PHE A 70 -4.00 7.47 -11.84
C PHE A 70 -4.73 6.66 -10.75
N ALA A 71 -4.61 5.33 -10.78
CA ALA A 71 -5.26 4.47 -9.79
C ALA A 71 -4.76 4.76 -8.37
N PRO A 72 -3.44 4.89 -8.10
CA PRO A 72 -2.94 5.24 -6.76
C PRO A 72 -3.46 6.58 -6.26
N LEU A 73 -3.61 7.58 -7.14
CA LEU A 73 -4.17 8.87 -6.75
C LEU A 73 -5.62 8.74 -6.28
N VAL A 74 -6.48 8.10 -7.09
CA VAL A 74 -7.89 7.89 -6.76
C VAL A 74 -8.05 7.05 -5.49
N GLU A 75 -7.32 5.94 -5.39
CA GLU A 75 -7.33 5.06 -4.22
C GLU A 75 -6.85 5.77 -2.96
N THR A 76 -5.83 6.63 -3.08
CA THR A 76 -5.33 7.42 -1.93
C THR A 76 -6.34 8.48 -1.49
N LEU A 77 -7.13 9.05 -2.40
CA LEU A 77 -8.22 9.98 -2.04
C LEU A 77 -9.36 9.25 -1.31
N LEU A 78 -9.70 8.03 -1.72
CA LEU A 78 -10.67 7.18 -1.01
C LEU A 78 -10.14 6.77 0.38
N LEU A 79 -8.87 6.38 0.45
CA LEU A 79 -8.17 6.08 1.71
C LEU A 79 -8.18 7.28 2.64
N PHE A 80 -7.92 8.48 2.12
CA PHE A 80 -8.00 9.73 2.86
C PHE A 80 -9.38 9.94 3.49
N LEU A 81 -10.46 9.75 2.71
CA LEU A 81 -11.81 9.91 3.21
C LEU A 81 -12.10 8.94 4.37
N LEU A 82 -11.72 7.67 4.20
CA LEU A 82 -11.83 6.65 5.25
C LEU A 82 -11.08 7.06 6.52
N ILE A 83 -9.82 7.51 6.39
CA ILE A 83 -8.98 7.90 7.52
C ILE A 83 -9.56 9.13 8.25
N GLU A 84 -10.01 10.15 7.52
CA GLU A 84 -10.57 11.36 8.11
C GLU A 84 -11.88 11.08 8.86
N ILE A 85 -12.78 10.26 8.28
CA ILE A 85 -14.01 9.82 8.94
C ILE A 85 -13.66 9.06 10.23
N SER A 86 -12.74 8.09 10.13
CA SER A 86 -12.31 7.26 11.26
C SER A 86 -11.65 8.09 12.37
N ARG A 87 -10.86 9.11 12.02
CA ARG A 87 -10.26 10.02 13.00
C ARG A 87 -11.32 10.90 13.66
N LYS A 88 -12.29 11.41 12.91
CA LYS A 88 -13.43 12.18 13.48
C LYS A 88 -14.29 11.32 14.42
N ALA A 89 -14.38 10.02 14.17
CA ALA A 89 -15.02 9.05 15.05
C ALA A 89 -14.18 8.69 16.30
N GLY A 90 -12.99 9.29 16.48
CA GLY A 90 -12.16 9.09 17.68
C GLY A 90 -11.36 7.78 17.70
N LEU A 91 -11.24 7.08 16.57
CA LEU A 91 -10.47 5.84 16.50
C LEU A 91 -8.96 6.10 16.71
N SER A 92 -8.28 5.13 17.33
CA SER A 92 -6.83 5.19 17.53
C SER A 92 -6.06 5.12 16.20
N ARG A 93 -4.85 5.69 16.13
CA ARG A 93 -4.02 5.66 14.91
C ARG A 93 -3.81 4.24 14.37
N LEU A 94 -3.57 3.28 15.25
CA LEU A 94 -3.38 1.88 14.87
C LEU A 94 -4.68 1.30 14.30
N ALA A 95 -5.82 1.52 14.97
CA ALA A 95 -7.11 1.03 14.49
C ALA A 95 -7.46 1.61 13.11
N ILE A 96 -7.19 2.89 12.89
CA ILE A 96 -7.38 3.54 11.59
C ILE A 96 -6.50 2.88 10.52
N ALA A 97 -5.20 2.69 10.78
CA ALA A 97 -4.30 2.06 9.81
C ALA A 97 -4.68 0.61 9.50
N VAL A 98 -5.10 -0.17 10.51
CA VAL A 98 -5.60 -1.53 10.31
C VAL A 98 -6.88 -1.52 9.48
N LEU A 99 -7.82 -0.62 9.79
CA LEU A 99 -9.06 -0.47 9.03
C LEU A 99 -8.78 -0.10 7.55
N SER A 100 -7.82 0.79 7.32
CA SER A 100 -7.34 1.12 5.97
C SER A 100 -6.87 -0.11 5.20
N GLY A 101 -6.04 -0.94 5.83
CA GLY A 101 -5.59 -2.20 5.24
C GLY A 101 -6.74 -3.17 4.97
N VAL A 102 -7.58 -3.43 5.95
CA VAL A 102 -8.69 -4.40 5.83
C VAL A 102 -9.67 -3.98 4.74
N VAL A 103 -10.12 -2.71 4.71
CA VAL A 103 -11.07 -2.23 3.70
C VAL A 103 -10.45 -2.33 2.30
N ALA A 104 -9.24 -1.80 2.10
CA ALA A 104 -8.61 -1.84 0.78
C ALA A 104 -8.29 -3.27 0.32
N GLY A 105 -7.78 -4.12 1.22
CA GLY A 105 -7.54 -5.54 0.96
C GLY A 105 -8.82 -6.26 0.54
N SER A 106 -9.93 -6.00 1.23
CA SER A 106 -11.23 -6.60 0.91
C SER A 106 -11.74 -6.17 -0.47
N LEU A 107 -11.59 -4.88 -0.81
CA LEU A 107 -11.96 -4.37 -2.14
C LEU A 107 -11.13 -5.03 -3.26
N HIS A 108 -9.83 -5.24 -3.04
CA HIS A 108 -8.96 -5.93 -4.00
C HIS A 108 -9.27 -7.43 -4.10
N ALA A 109 -9.66 -8.05 -2.99
CA ALA A 109 -10.02 -9.48 -2.94
C ALA A 109 -11.23 -9.82 -3.82
N ILE A 110 -12.11 -8.85 -4.08
CA ILE A 110 -13.25 -9.00 -4.99
C ILE A 110 -12.77 -9.28 -6.42
N VAL A 111 -11.66 -8.66 -6.83
CA VAL A 111 -11.06 -8.84 -8.16
C VAL A 111 -10.24 -10.12 -8.20
N ALA A 112 -9.34 -10.28 -7.22
CA ALA A 112 -8.50 -11.46 -7.09
C ALA A 112 -8.27 -11.77 -5.60
N PRO A 113 -8.74 -12.92 -5.08
CA PRO A 113 -8.73 -13.19 -3.63
C PRO A 113 -7.36 -13.03 -2.96
N LEU A 114 -6.29 -13.43 -3.64
CA LEU A 114 -4.92 -13.35 -3.11
C LEU A 114 -4.40 -11.91 -3.00
N TRP A 115 -4.98 -10.96 -3.73
CA TRP A 115 -4.63 -9.54 -3.61
C TRP A 115 -5.05 -8.95 -2.27
N PHE A 116 -5.93 -9.63 -1.52
CA PHE A 116 -6.24 -9.23 -0.15
C PHE A 116 -4.98 -8.97 0.66
N PHE A 117 -4.04 -9.92 0.66
CA PHE A 117 -2.93 -9.91 1.59
C PHE A 117 -1.89 -8.83 1.26
N THR A 118 -1.56 -8.69 -0.03
CA THR A 118 -0.61 -7.67 -0.50
C THR A 118 -1.19 -6.27 -0.38
N SER A 119 -2.45 -6.06 -0.79
CA SER A 119 -3.11 -4.76 -0.69
C SER A 119 -3.38 -4.37 0.76
N ALA A 120 -3.82 -5.32 1.63
CA ALA A 120 -4.06 -5.00 3.03
C ALA A 120 -2.80 -4.50 3.74
N TRP A 121 -1.66 -5.15 3.51
CA TRP A 121 -0.39 -4.70 4.05
C TRP A 121 0.01 -3.32 3.51
N ALA A 122 -0.07 -3.13 2.20
CA ALA A 122 0.33 -1.88 1.58
C ALA A 122 -0.50 -0.69 2.09
N PHE A 123 -1.83 -0.82 2.10
CA PHE A 123 -2.74 0.24 2.56
C PHE A 123 -2.66 0.47 4.08
N PHE A 124 -2.30 -0.53 4.87
CA PHE A 124 -1.94 -0.33 6.27
C PHE A 124 -0.76 0.65 6.41
N VAL A 125 0.31 0.45 5.65
CA VAL A 125 1.49 1.31 5.70
C VAL A 125 1.20 2.70 5.08
N TYR A 126 0.38 2.79 4.03
CA TYR A 126 -0.06 4.08 3.49
C TYR A 126 -0.89 4.86 4.51
N GLY A 127 -1.76 4.18 5.26
CA GLY A 127 -2.50 4.78 6.37
C GLY A 127 -1.57 5.28 7.48
N CYS A 128 -0.52 4.51 7.80
CA CYS A 128 0.52 4.94 8.73
C CYS A 128 1.24 6.22 8.24
N ALA A 129 1.67 6.24 6.98
CA ALA A 129 2.32 7.40 6.36
C ALA A 129 1.43 8.66 6.41
N TYR A 130 0.14 8.52 6.09
CA TYR A 130 -0.84 9.59 6.19
C TYR A 130 -0.93 10.11 7.63
N LEU A 131 -1.17 9.22 8.60
CA LEU A 131 -1.35 9.56 10.00
C LEU A 131 -0.11 10.20 10.64
N ALA A 132 1.09 9.78 10.20
CA ALA A 132 2.35 10.33 10.67
C ALA A 132 2.53 11.82 10.29
N TRP A 133 2.12 12.18 9.06
CA TRP A 133 2.26 13.54 8.52
C TRP A 133 1.03 14.43 8.74
N ARG A 134 -0.11 13.83 9.12
CA ARG A 134 -1.37 14.56 9.34
C ARG A 134 -1.30 15.72 10.35
N PRO A 135 -0.52 15.64 11.45
CA PRO A 135 -0.34 16.77 12.35
C PRO A 135 0.33 17.99 11.69
N SER A 136 1.11 17.80 10.62
CA SER A 136 1.75 18.90 9.90
C SER A 136 0.78 19.62 8.95
N SER A 137 0.07 18.88 8.10
CA SER A 137 -1.06 19.36 7.29
C SER A 137 -1.74 18.22 6.55
N ILE A 138 -2.97 18.43 6.06
CA ILE A 138 -3.68 17.46 5.21
C ILE A 138 -2.90 17.20 3.92
N GLN A 139 -2.36 18.27 3.30
CA GLN A 139 -1.63 18.18 2.04
C GLN A 139 -0.37 17.34 2.19
N LYS A 140 0.42 17.54 3.26
CA LYS A 140 1.62 16.73 3.53
C LYS A 140 1.27 15.27 3.78
N ALA A 141 0.17 14.98 4.47
CA ALA A 141 -0.31 13.62 4.70
C ALA A 141 -0.75 12.92 3.41
N LEU A 142 -1.51 13.61 2.56
CA LEU A 142 -1.88 13.11 1.24
C LEU A 142 -0.64 12.83 0.39
N CYS A 143 0.31 13.77 0.33
CA CYS A 143 1.55 13.55 -0.41
C CYS A 143 2.37 12.38 0.13
N ALA A 144 2.44 12.20 1.46
CA ALA A 144 3.15 11.09 2.08
C ALA A 144 2.59 9.73 1.64
N ALA A 145 1.27 9.56 1.70
CA ALA A 145 0.61 8.32 1.30
C ALA A 145 0.66 8.12 -0.22
N ALA A 146 0.31 9.15 -1.01
CA ALA A 146 0.21 9.05 -2.47
C ALA A 146 1.57 8.76 -3.12
N LEU A 147 2.64 9.44 -2.69
CA LEU A 147 3.98 9.21 -3.24
C LEU A 147 4.53 7.83 -2.86
N LEU A 148 4.29 7.38 -1.63
CA LEU A 148 4.67 6.04 -1.21
C LEU A 148 3.91 4.96 -2.00
N HIS A 149 2.62 5.18 -2.24
CA HIS A 149 1.77 4.30 -3.03
C HIS A 149 2.22 4.23 -4.50
N ALA A 150 2.41 5.39 -5.14
CA ALA A 150 2.90 5.46 -6.51
C ALA A 150 4.28 4.82 -6.66
N LEU A 151 5.20 5.03 -5.69
CA LEU A 151 6.52 4.39 -5.68
C LEU A 151 6.41 2.86 -5.57
N ASN A 152 5.51 2.36 -4.72
CA ASN A 152 5.27 0.92 -4.58
C ASN A 152 4.75 0.32 -5.90
N ASN A 153 3.78 0.95 -6.55
CA ASN A 153 3.25 0.46 -7.82
C ASN A 153 4.25 0.59 -8.97
N ALA A 154 5.04 1.66 -9.01
CA ALA A 154 6.15 1.78 -9.96
C ALA A 154 7.16 0.65 -9.79
N THR A 155 7.44 0.25 -8.54
CA THR A 155 8.32 -0.88 -8.24
C THR A 155 7.73 -2.19 -8.75
N THR A 156 6.44 -2.44 -8.47
CA THR A 156 5.74 -3.64 -8.96
C THR A 156 5.76 -3.72 -10.49
N VAL A 157 5.43 -2.62 -11.19
CA VAL A 157 5.46 -2.59 -12.65
C VAL A 157 6.87 -2.82 -13.18
N ALA A 158 7.89 -2.18 -12.58
CA ALA A 158 9.28 -2.39 -12.98
C ALA A 158 9.72 -3.86 -12.78
N LEU A 159 9.34 -4.49 -11.66
CA LEU A 159 9.64 -5.90 -11.42
C LEU A 159 8.95 -6.80 -12.44
N LEU A 160 7.68 -6.53 -12.77
CA LEU A 160 6.94 -7.28 -13.80
C LEU A 160 7.61 -7.16 -15.18
N LEU A 161 8.07 -5.97 -15.57
CA LEU A 161 8.78 -5.75 -16.83
C LEU A 161 10.15 -6.45 -16.89
N LEU A 162 10.78 -6.73 -15.75
CA LEU A 162 12.06 -7.44 -15.69
C LEU A 162 11.93 -8.96 -15.80
N ILE A 163 10.73 -9.51 -15.55
CA ILE A 163 10.46 -10.96 -15.53
C ILE A 163 9.51 -11.43 -16.63
N ALA A 164 8.89 -10.50 -17.38
CA ALA A 164 8.07 -10.76 -18.55
C ALA A 164 8.94 -10.93 -19.80
#